data_AF-A0A972RRA1-F1
#
_entry.id   AF-A0A972RRA1-F1
#
_cell.length_a   1.000
_cell.length_b   1.000
_cell.length_c   1.000
_cell.angle_alpha   90.00
_cell.angle_beta   90.00
_cell.angle_gamma   90.00
#
_symmetry.space_group_name_H-M   'P 1'
#
loop_
_entity.id
_entity.type
_entity.pdbx_description
1 polymer ?
#
loop_
_entity_poly.entity_id
_entity_poly.type
_entity_poly.pdbx_seq_one_letter_code
_entity_poly.pdbx_strand_id
1 'polypeptide(L)'
;MKVLFEKPIKLQKVITKKGVELWKIEISPNHFFLEQNPFKNSRYGKAYRLLKEKYPFFYMFWEIENNQYTGRLLMGTIVEKEDIDRFITDLLQSAEYKKLEDIRDEIEEQEGTL
;
A
#
# COMPACT_ATOMS: atom_id res chain seq x y z
N MET A 1 19.79 6.33 -13.12
CA MET A 1 19.45 5.05 -12.44
C MET A 1 19.51 3.92 -13.47
N LYS A 2 20.10 2.75 -13.13
CA LYS A 2 20.14 1.56 -14.00
C LYS A 2 19.20 0.50 -13.41
N VAL A 3 18.20 0.05 -14.18
CA VAL A 3 17.31 -1.05 -13.78
C VAL A 3 18.02 -2.38 -14.02
N LEU A 4 18.12 -3.21 -12.99
CA LEU A 4 18.80 -4.52 -13.06
C LEU A 4 17.84 -5.68 -13.33
N PHE A 5 16.57 -5.53 -12.96
CA PHE A 5 15.53 -6.53 -13.14
C PHE A 5 14.16 -5.87 -13.07
N GLU A 6 13.25 -6.25 -13.96
CA GLU A 6 11.87 -5.82 -13.97
C GLU A 6 10.97 -7.05 -14.14
N LYS A 7 9.87 -7.09 -13.38
CA LYS A 7 8.86 -8.13 -13.53
C LYS A 7 7.47 -7.53 -13.34
N PRO A 8 6.54 -7.73 -14.29
CA PRO A 8 5.17 -7.28 -14.11
C PRO A 8 4.49 -8.12 -13.03
N ILE A 9 3.92 -7.45 -12.03
CA ILE A 9 3.07 -8.07 -11.03
C ILE A 9 1.61 -8.06 -11.52
N LYS A 10 0.87 -9.14 -11.27
CA LYS A 10 -0.55 -9.21 -11.65
C LYS A 10 -1.41 -9.02 -10.42
N LEU A 11 -2.13 -7.90 -10.35
CA LEU A 11 -3.18 -7.68 -9.38
C LEU A 11 -4.49 -8.32 -9.88
N GLN A 12 -5.14 -9.12 -9.04
CA GLN A 12 -6.34 -9.87 -9.37
C GLN A 12 -7.38 -9.75 -8.25
N LYS A 13 -8.66 -9.62 -8.60
CA LYS A 13 -9.76 -9.84 -7.66
C LYS A 13 -10.13 -11.32 -7.72
N VAL A 14 -10.14 -12.00 -6.57
CA VAL A 14 -10.41 -13.43 -6.47
C VAL A 14 -11.54 -13.69 -5.49
N ILE A 15 -12.29 -14.77 -5.71
CA ILE A 15 -13.37 -15.20 -4.82
C ILE A 15 -12.92 -16.46 -4.09
N THR A 16 -12.94 -16.42 -2.76
CA THR A 16 -12.64 -17.59 -1.93
C THR A 16 -13.77 -18.63 -2.05
N LYS A 17 -13.50 -19.88 -1.63
CA LYS A 17 -14.53 -20.93 -1.55
C LYS A 17 -15.76 -20.56 -0.70
N LYS A 18 -15.65 -19.55 0.17
CA LYS A 18 -16.73 -19.04 1.03
C LYS A 18 -17.43 -17.80 0.45
N GLY A 19 -17.17 -17.44 -0.81
CA GLY A 19 -17.78 -16.29 -1.48
C GLY A 19 -17.20 -14.94 -1.09
N VAL A 20 -16.10 -14.89 -0.31
CA VAL A 20 -15.44 -13.62 0.04
C VAL A 20 -14.54 -13.19 -1.11
N GLU A 21 -14.73 -11.96 -1.59
CA GLU A 21 -13.83 -11.34 -2.56
C GLU A 21 -12.60 -10.77 -1.87
N LEU A 22 -11.42 -11.03 -2.44
CA LEU A 22 -10.13 -10.59 -1.93
C LEU A 22 -9.25 -10.15 -3.10
N TRP A 23 -8.33 -9.22 -2.84
CA TRP A 23 -7.25 -8.92 -3.77
C TRP A 23 -6.12 -9.93 -3.65
N LYS A 24 -5.50 -10.26 -4.78
CA LYS A 24 -4.35 -11.15 -4.91
C LYS A 24 -3.30 -10.51 -5.80
N ILE A 25 -2.05 -10.48 -5.35
CA ILE A 25 -0.89 -10.03 -6.14
C ILE A 25 -0.08 -11.27 -6.49
N GLU A 26 -0.14 -11.70 -7.75
CA GLU A 26 0.63 -12.86 -8.24
C GLU A 26 2.07 -12.46 -8.56
N ILE A 27 3.03 -13.15 -7.95
CA ILE A 27 4.46 -12.99 -8.25
C ILE A 27 4.92 -14.10 -9.19
N SER A 28 4.56 -15.36 -8.92
CA SER A 28 4.79 -16.53 -9.77
C SER A 28 3.84 -17.67 -9.40
N PRO A 29 3.76 -18.76 -10.18
CA PRO A 29 2.99 -19.94 -9.78
C PRO A 29 3.42 -20.41 -8.39
N ASN A 30 2.46 -20.50 -7.46
CA ASN A 30 2.65 -20.82 -6.04
C ASN A 30 3.35 -19.75 -5.18
N HIS A 31 3.57 -18.53 -5.67
CA HIS A 31 4.07 -17.40 -4.88
C HIS A 31 3.23 -16.16 -5.13
N PHE A 32 2.46 -15.76 -4.13
CA PHE A 32 1.54 -14.63 -4.24
C PHE A 32 1.29 -13.98 -2.88
N PHE A 33 0.80 -12.76 -2.91
CA PHE A 33 0.25 -12.09 -1.75
C PHE A 33 -1.27 -12.14 -1.81
N LEU A 34 -1.92 -12.50 -0.71
CA LEU A 34 -3.38 -12.56 -0.62
C LEU A 34 -3.89 -11.62 0.47
N GLU A 35 -4.90 -10.84 0.14
CA GLU A 35 -5.54 -9.92 1.08
C GLU A 35 -6.02 -10.66 2.33
N GLN A 36 -5.77 -10.07 3.49
CA GLN A 36 -6.31 -10.54 4.76
C GLN A 36 -7.84 -10.56 4.67
N ASN A 37 -8.44 -11.71 4.96
CA ASN A 37 -9.89 -11.79 4.98
C ASN A 37 -10.47 -11.04 6.21
N PRO A 38 -11.25 -9.96 6.02
CA PRO A 38 -11.84 -9.20 7.14
C PRO A 38 -13.00 -9.93 7.83
N PHE A 39 -13.60 -10.92 7.16
CA PHE A 39 -14.70 -11.73 7.69
C PHE A 39 -14.22 -12.96 8.46
N LYS A 40 -12.91 -13.28 8.42
CA LYS A 40 -12.34 -14.38 9.19
C LYS A 40 -12.42 -14.06 10.69
N ASN A 41 -13.12 -14.90 11.46
CA ASN A 41 -13.22 -14.75 12.91
C ASN A 41 -11.89 -15.09 13.61
N SER A 42 -10.94 -14.16 13.57
CA SER A 42 -9.59 -14.27 14.13
C SER A 42 -9.14 -12.89 14.60
N ARG A 43 -8.11 -12.82 15.46
CA ARG A 43 -7.55 -11.54 15.93
C ARG A 43 -7.16 -10.62 14.76
N TYR A 44 -6.48 -11.16 13.76
CA TYR A 44 -6.07 -10.42 12.56
C TYR A 44 -7.24 -10.02 11.67
N GLY A 45 -8.24 -10.89 11.49
CA GLY A 45 -9.44 -10.54 10.72
C GLY A 45 -10.26 -9.43 11.37
N LYS A 46 -10.39 -9.44 12.71
CA LYS A 46 -11.06 -8.37 13.47
C LYS A 46 -10.29 -7.05 13.37
N ALA A 47 -8.97 -7.08 13.57
CA ALA A 47 -8.13 -5.89 13.44
C ALA A 47 -8.19 -5.29 12.04
N TYR A 48 -8.11 -6.14 11.00
CA TYR A 48 -8.19 -5.69 9.61
C TYR A 48 -9.55 -5.08 9.28
N ARG A 49 -10.66 -5.64 9.80
CA ARG A 49 -11.99 -5.06 9.63
C ARG A 49 -12.08 -3.64 10.18
N LEU A 50 -11.64 -3.42 11.43
CA LEU A 50 -11.61 -2.09 12.04
C LEU A 50 -10.74 -1.11 11.24
N LEU A 51 -9.62 -1.61 10.70
CA LEU A 51 -8.75 -0.80 9.87
C LEU A 51 -9.44 -0.41 8.55
N LYS A 52 -10.15 -1.33 7.89
CA LYS A 52 -10.91 -1.05 6.66
C LYS A 52 -12.08 -0.08 6.90
N GLU A 53 -12.71 -0.12 8.07
CA GLU A 53 -13.77 0.85 8.44
C GLU A 53 -13.20 2.27 8.55
N LYS A 54 -11.99 2.42 9.10
CA LYS A 54 -11.33 3.73 9.23
C LYS A 54 -10.62 4.19 7.95
N TYR A 55 -10.03 3.26 7.21
CA TYR A 55 -9.23 3.50 6.01
C TYR A 55 -9.62 2.51 4.90
N PRO A 56 -10.71 2.77 4.16
CA PRO A 56 -11.24 1.84 3.16
C PRO A 56 -10.28 1.52 2.00
N PHE A 57 -9.30 2.37 1.74
CA PHE A 57 -8.29 2.23 0.68
C PHE A 57 -7.02 1.49 1.14
N PHE A 58 -6.91 1.16 2.42
CA PHE A 58 -5.76 0.42 2.94
C PHE A 58 -5.97 -1.09 2.78
N TYR A 59 -4.90 -1.80 2.42
CA TYR A 59 -4.93 -3.24 2.22
C TYR A 59 -3.74 -3.90 2.92
N MET A 60 -4.01 -5.06 3.50
CA MET A 60 -3.00 -5.93 4.11
C MET A 60 -2.98 -7.24 3.35
N PHE A 61 -1.81 -7.65 2.89
CA PHE A 61 -1.63 -8.89 2.16
C PHE A 61 -0.59 -9.78 2.83
N TRP A 62 -0.94 -11.03 3.02
CA TRP A 62 0.00 -12.05 3.49
C TRP A 62 0.67 -12.74 2.32
N GLU A 63 1.99 -12.87 2.40
CA GLU A 63 2.75 -13.67 1.43
C GLU A 63 2.48 -15.16 1.66
N ILE A 64 2.16 -15.84 0.57
CA ILE A 64 1.96 -17.28 0.49
C ILE A 64 2.93 -17.80 -0.57
N GLU A 65 3.79 -18.72 -0.16
CA GLU A 65 4.73 -19.41 -1.03
C GLU A 65 4.59 -20.92 -0.83
N ASN A 66 4.48 -21.68 -1.91
CA ASN A 66 4.29 -23.14 -1.87
C ASN A 66 3.12 -23.57 -0.96
N ASN A 67 2.00 -22.82 -1.04
CA ASN A 67 0.79 -23.01 -0.23
C ASN A 67 0.97 -22.82 1.28
N GLN A 68 2.06 -22.19 1.72
CA GLN A 68 2.29 -21.86 3.12
C GLN A 68 2.45 -20.35 3.32
N TYR A 69 1.97 -19.86 4.46
CA TYR A 69 2.21 -18.48 4.87
C TYR A 69 3.69 -18.32 5.24
N THR A 70 4.38 -17.36 4.62
CA THR A 70 5.79 -17.10 4.93
C THR A 70 5.97 -16.22 6.18
N GLY A 71 4.89 -15.57 6.62
CA GLY A 71 4.91 -14.59 7.70
C GLY A 71 5.24 -13.16 7.23
N ARG A 72 5.60 -12.96 5.95
CA ARG A 72 5.77 -11.62 5.41
C ARG A 72 4.43 -10.97 5.11
N LEU A 73 4.38 -9.67 5.37
CA LEU A 73 3.20 -8.84 5.21
C LEU A 73 3.53 -7.69 4.27
N LEU A 74 2.73 -7.53 3.22
CA LEU A 74 2.73 -6.35 2.38
C LEU A 74 1.54 -5.50 2.78
N MET A 75 1.79 -4.26 3.16
CA MET A 75 0.76 -3.28 3.45
C MET A 75 0.89 -2.15 2.46
N GLY A 76 -0.25 -1.69 1.94
CA GLY A 76 -0.27 -0.62 0.98
C GLY A 76 -1.67 -0.12 0.74
N THR A 77 -1.76 1.00 0.05
CA THR A 77 -3.03 1.52 -0.43
C THR A 77 -3.13 1.25 -1.92
N ILE A 78 -4.32 0.87 -2.38
CA ILE A 78 -4.65 0.89 -3.80
C ILE A 78 -5.49 2.13 -3.97
N VAL A 79 -4.89 3.13 -4.59
CA VAL A 79 -5.46 4.46 -4.81
C VAL A 79 -5.41 4.75 -6.29
N GLU A 80 -6.48 5.31 -6.82
CA GLU A 80 -6.44 5.88 -8.16
C GLU A 80 -5.63 7.17 -8.12
N LYS A 81 -5.12 7.61 -9.28
CA LYS A 81 -4.32 8.83 -9.35
C LYS A 81 -5.11 10.02 -8.82
N GLU A 82 -6.39 10.06 -9.14
CA GLU A 82 -7.34 11.08 -8.73
C GLU A 82 -7.49 11.16 -7.20
N ASP A 83 -7.44 10.03 -6.51
CA ASP A 83 -7.49 9.96 -5.05
C ASP A 83 -6.18 10.45 -4.42
N ILE A 84 -5.04 10.12 -5.05
CA ILE A 84 -3.73 10.64 -4.64
C ILE A 84 -3.70 12.16 -4.79
N ASP A 85 -4.11 12.67 -5.96
CA ASP A 85 -4.10 14.10 -6.27
C ASP A 85 -5.01 14.88 -5.29
N ARG A 86 -6.17 14.32 -4.94
CA ARG A 86 -7.06 14.90 -3.93
C ARG A 86 -6.43 14.87 -2.54
N PHE A 87 -5.87 13.74 -2.13
CA PHE A 87 -5.19 13.62 -0.83
C PHE A 87 -4.03 14.62 -0.69
N ILE A 88 -3.20 14.78 -1.72
CA ILE A 88 -2.11 15.76 -1.75
C ILE A 88 -2.70 17.17 -1.67
N THR A 89 -3.75 17.48 -2.43
CA THR A 89 -4.39 18.80 -2.41
C THR A 89 -4.94 19.14 -1.02
N ASP A 90 -5.64 18.20 -0.39
CA ASP A 90 -6.20 18.38 0.96
C ASP A 90 -5.09 18.55 2.00
N LEU A 91 -3.99 17.81 1.87
CA LEU A 91 -2.81 17.94 2.73
C LEU A 91 -2.16 19.32 2.59
N LEU A 92 -1.89 19.77 1.36
CA LEU A 92 -1.30 21.09 1.06
C LEU A 92 -2.20 22.24 1.58
N GLN A 93 -3.52 22.05 1.52
CA GLN A 93 -4.48 23.05 2.00
C GLN A 93 -4.68 23.05 3.51
N SER A 94 -4.25 21.98 4.20
CA SER A 94 -4.41 21.82 5.64
C SER A 94 -3.69 22.93 6.42
N ALA A 95 -4.31 23.38 7.50
CA ALA A 95 -3.74 24.40 8.38
C ALA A 95 -2.48 23.92 9.11
N GLU A 96 -2.25 22.61 9.21
CA GLU A 96 -1.04 22.01 9.79
C GLU A 96 0.11 22.02 8.81
N TYR A 97 -0.13 21.66 7.54
CA TYR A 97 0.91 21.72 6.50
C TYR A 97 1.33 23.17 6.23
N LYS A 98 0.40 24.12 6.23
CA LYS A 98 0.72 25.57 6.11
C LYS A 98 1.55 26.14 7.27
N LYS A 99 1.64 25.43 8.41
CA LYS A 99 2.52 25.80 9.53
C LYS A 99 3.91 25.21 9.41
N LEU A 100 4.11 24.23 8.53
CA LEU A 100 5.43 23.80 8.11
C LEU A 100 5.90 24.90 7.15
N GLU A 101 6.56 25.93 7.67
CA GLU A 101 7.21 26.94 6.85
C GLU A 101 8.08 26.24 5.79
N ASP A 102 8.07 26.78 4.57
CA ASP A 102 9.01 26.43 3.52
C ASP A 102 10.44 26.57 4.07
N ILE A 103 11.00 25.50 4.61
CA ILE A 103 12.44 25.32 4.73
C ILE A 103 12.92 25.09 3.28
N ARG A 104 12.83 26.14 2.46
CA ARG A 104 13.45 26.17 1.13
C ARG A 104 14.93 25.92 1.37
N ASP A 105 15.42 24.90 0.72
CA ASP A 105 16.80 24.47 0.73
C ASP A 105 17.74 25.67 0.46
N GLU A 106 18.37 26.21 1.53
CA GLU A 106 19.63 26.96 1.43
C GLU A 106 20.78 25.97 1.18
N ILE A 107 20.66 25.09 0.17
CA ILE A 107 21.72 24.16 -0.25
C ILE A 107 22.37 24.61 -1.57
N GLU A 108 21.88 25.67 -2.24
CA GLU A 108 22.44 26.14 -3.51
C GLU A 108 23.46 27.31 -3.43
N GLU A 109 24.05 27.63 -2.27
CA GLU A 109 25.08 28.71 -2.16
C GLU A 109 26.48 28.28 -1.69
N GLN A 110 26.82 26.97 -1.67
CA GLN A 110 28.21 26.53 -1.40
C GLN A 110 28.99 25.96 -2.60
N GLU A 111 28.41 25.85 -3.80
CA GLU A 111 29.18 25.51 -5.02
C GLU A 111 29.49 26.72 -5.92
N GLY A 112 29.32 27.94 -5.39
CA GLY A 112 29.38 29.18 -6.16
C GLY A 112 30.29 30.28 -5.64
N THR A 113 31.38 29.98 -4.93
CA THR A 113 32.44 30.99 -4.72
C THR A 113 33.83 30.37 -4.59
N LEU A 114 34.62 30.56 -5.65
CA LEU A 114 36.10 30.61 -5.77
C LEU A 114 36.96 29.60 -4.98
#